data_AF-A0A645HPT5-F1
#
_entry.id   AF-A0A645HPT5-F1
#
_cell.length_a   1.000
_cell.length_b   1.000
_cell.length_c   1.000
_cell.angle_alpha   90.00
_cell.angle_beta   90.00
_cell.angle_gamma   90.00
#
_symmetry.space_group_name_H-M   'P 1'
#
loop_
_entity.id
_entity.type
_entity.pdbx_description
1 polymer ?
#
loop_
_entity_poly.entity_id
_entity_poly.type
_entity_poly.pdbx_seq_one_letter_code
_entity_poly.pdbx_strand_id
1 'polypeptide(L)' 'MPGKHLYFLDDNIFADKKLARQIFKEMKGMNKVFQGAITVDSILQDDTIELAYEAGFRSAFIGFESINK' A
#
# COMPACT_ATOMS: atom_id res chain seq x y z
N MET A 1 -6.96 -7.15 -17.92
CA MET A 1 -5.75 -7.70 -18.60
C MET A 1 -5.11 -8.73 -17.69
N PRO A 2 -4.92 -9.99 -18.14
CA PRO A 2 -4.28 -11.03 -17.34
C PRO A 2 -2.90 -10.59 -16.83
N GLY A 3 -2.54 -10.94 -15.59
CA GLY A 3 -1.19 -10.72 -15.04
C GLY A 3 -0.81 -9.29 -14.64
N LYS A 4 -1.75 -8.33 -14.68
CA LYS A 4 -1.51 -6.95 -14.23
C LYS A 4 -1.87 -6.69 -12.76
N HIS A 5 -2.65 -7.57 -12.14
CA HIS A 5 -3.15 -7.39 -10.78
C HIS A 5 -2.31 -8.19 -9.79
N LEU A 6 -1.73 -7.51 -8.81
CA LEU A 6 -0.99 -8.11 -7.70
C LEU A 6 -1.76 -7.93 -6.40
N TYR A 7 -1.67 -8.93 -5.54
CA TYR A 7 -2.21 -8.89 -4.18
C TYR A 7 -1.04 -9.07 -3.23
N PHE A 8 -0.79 -8.06 -2.41
CA PHE A 8 0.06 -8.22 -1.23
C PHE A 8 -0.77 -8.84 -0.12
N LEU A 9 -0.24 -9.91 0.49
CA LEU A 9 -0.94 -10.71 1.50
C LEU A 9 -0.56 -10.32 2.93
N ASP A 10 0.34 -9.36 3.10
CA ASP A 10 0.72 -8.82 4.40
C ASP A 10 -0.47 -8.13 5.08
N ASP A 11 -0.57 -8.28 6.41
CA ASP A 11 -1.62 -7.65 7.22
C ASP A 11 -1.54 -6.11 7.22
N ASN A 12 -0.33 -5.56 7.02
CA ASN A 12 -0.10 -4.14 6.81
C ASN A 12 1.12 -3.91 5.93
N ILE A 13 0.91 -3.61 4.65
CA ILE A 13 2.01 -3.41 3.67
C ILE A 13 2.81 -2.12 3.92
N PHE A 14 2.39 -1.28 4.87
CA PHE A 14 3.05 -0.04 5.31
C PHE A 14 3.76 -0.20 6.66
N ALA A 15 3.75 -1.40 7.28
CA ALA A 15 4.30 -1.62 8.62
C ALA A 15 5.80 -1.28 8.72
N ASP A 16 6.61 -1.71 7.74
CA ASP A 16 7.99 -1.25 7.59
C ASP A 16 8.05 -0.15 6.53
N LYS A 17 8.10 1.09 7.01
CA LYS A 17 8.15 2.29 6.19
C LYS A 17 9.33 2.33 5.21
N LYS A 18 10.52 1.89 5.63
CA LYS A 18 11.71 1.96 4.79
C LYS A 18 11.58 0.96 3.63
N LEU A 19 11.14 -0.25 3.96
CA LEU A 19 10.93 -1.32 2.98
C LEU A 19 9.78 -0.98 2.03
N ALA A 20 8.63 -0.56 2.54
CA ALA A 20 7.46 -0.20 1.75
C ALA A 20 7.80 0.88 0.71
N ARG A 21 8.46 1.96 1.14
CA ARG A 21 8.89 3.04 0.23
C ARG A 21 9.89 2.56 -0.81
N GLN A 22 10.82 1.67 -0.45
CA GLN A 22 11.74 1.08 -1.41
C GLN A 22 10.99 0.26 -2.46
N ILE A 23 10.10 -0.64 -2.03
CA ILE A 23 9.29 -1.47 -2.92
C ILE A 23 8.47 -0.61 -3.88
N PHE A 24 7.75 0.40 -3.38
CA PHE A 24 6.90 1.24 -4.24
C PHE A 24 7.73 2.06 -5.23
N LYS A 25 8.92 2.54 -4.85
CA LYS A 25 9.83 3.21 -5.80
C LYS A 25 10.26 2.26 -6.92
N GLU A 26 10.67 1.04 -6.59
CA GLU A 26 11.09 0.04 -7.59
C GLU A 26 9.92 -0.42 -8.46
N MET A 27 8.69 -0.44 -7.93
CA MET A 27 7.50 -0.83 -8.69
C MET A 27 7.04 0.21 -9.72
N LYS A 28 7.51 1.47 -9.65
CA LYS A 28 7.13 2.50 -10.63
C LYS A 28 7.52 2.06 -12.04
N GLY A 29 6.59 2.24 -12.98
CA GLY A 29 6.80 1.87 -14.39
C GLY A 29 6.61 0.39 -14.71
N MET A 30 6.42 -0.49 -13.71
CA MET A 30 6.15 -1.93 -13.96
C MET A 30 4.74 -2.18 -14.55
N ASN A 31 3.88 -1.16 -14.61
CA ASN A 31 2.52 -1.22 -15.14
C ASN A 31 1.67 -2.31 -14.44
N LYS A 32 1.85 -2.40 -13.11
CA LYS A 32 1.10 -3.28 -12.21
C LYS A 32 0.06 -2.46 -11.46
N VAL A 33 -1.13 -3.02 -11.33
CA VAL A 33 -2.15 -2.55 -10.41
C VAL A 33 -2.06 -3.47 -9.19
N PHE A 34 -2.02 -2.90 -8.00
CA PHE A 34 -1.92 -3.72 -6.79
C PHE A 34 -2.80 -3.23 -5.65
N GLN A 35 -3.02 -4.16 -4.73
CA GLN A 35 -3.81 -3.94 -3.51
C GLN A 35 -3.17 -4.67 -2.32
N GLY A 36 -3.59 -4.29 -1.12
CA GLY A 36 -3.11 -4.86 0.14
C GLY A 36 -3.84 -4.27 1.34
N ALA A 37 -3.50 -4.75 2.53
CA ALA A 37 -4.05 -4.27 3.78
C ALA A 37 -3.20 -3.13 4.38
N ILE A 38 -3.85 -2.18 5.04
CA ILE A 38 -3.27 -0.99 5.68
C ILE A 38 -4.04 -0.65 6.97
N THR A 39 -3.47 0.20 7.82
CA THR A 39 -4.17 0.82 8.96
C THR A 39 -4.35 2.32 8.73
N VAL A 40 -5.29 2.95 9.43
CA VAL A 40 -5.43 4.41 9.39
C VAL A 40 -4.15 5.10 9.89
N ASP A 41 -3.57 4.57 10.96
CA ASP A 41 -2.35 5.13 11.55
C ASP A 41 -1.17 5.12 10.57
N SER A 42 -0.97 4.07 9.78
CA SER A 42 0.20 3.94 8.91
C SER A 42 0.20 4.95 7.75
N ILE A 43 -0.99 5.32 7.26
CA ILE A 43 -1.12 6.28 6.16
C ILE A 43 -1.11 7.73 6.61
N LEU A 44 -1.36 8.03 7.89
CA LEU A 44 -1.33 9.39 8.43
C LEU A 44 0.08 9.85 8.82
N GLN A 45 1.09 8.97 8.80
CA GLN A 45 2.43 9.31 9.28
C GLN A 45 3.25 10.14 8.29
N ASP A 46 3.04 10.00 6.98
CA ASP A 46 3.83 10.64 5.92
C ASP A 46 3.20 10.43 4.52
N ASP A 47 3.99 10.72 3.48
CA ASP A 47 3.63 10.68 2.05
C ASP A 47 3.76 9.30 1.38
N THR A 48 3.86 8.20 2.15
CA THR A 48 4.08 6.87 1.58
C THR A 48 2.87 6.37 0.78
N ILE A 49 1.65 6.84 1.09
CA ILE A 49 0.44 6.45 0.35
C ILE A 49 0.41 7.06 -1.05
N GLU A 50 0.89 8.29 -1.22
CA GLU A 50 1.07 8.95 -2.51
C GLU A 50 2.09 8.19 -3.35
N LEU A 51 3.21 7.77 -2.73
CA LEU A 51 4.22 6.95 -3.39
C LEU A 51 3.66 5.60 -3.86
N ALA A 52 2.83 4.95 -3.02
CA ALA A 52 2.15 3.70 -3.38
C ALA A 52 1.17 3.92 -4.54
N TYR A 53 0.41 5.01 -4.52
CA TYR A 53 -0.51 5.39 -5.59
C TYR A 53 0.23 5.56 -6.92
N GLU A 54 1.35 6.27 -6.94
CA GLU A 54 2.18 6.43 -8.14
C GLU A 54 2.73 5.10 -8.66
N ALA A 55 3.02 4.15 -7.78
CA ALA A 55 3.49 2.82 -8.13
C ALA A 55 2.40 1.90 -8.70
N GLY A 56 1.11 2.22 -8.47
CA GLY A 56 -0.03 1.42 -8.96
C GLY A 56 -0.99 0.90 -7.89
N PHE A 57 -0.92 1.39 -6.64
CA PHE A 57 -1.85 1.02 -5.58
C PHE A 57 -3.26 1.56 -5.88
N ARG A 58 -4.27 0.69 -5.99
CA ARG A 58 -5.64 1.10 -6.40
C ARG A 58 -6.76 0.57 -5.53
N SER A 59 -6.46 -0.29 -4.56
CA SER A 59 -7.46 -0.81 -3.63
C SER A 59 -6.79 -1.15 -2.31
N ALA A 60 -7.47 -0.83 -1.20
CA ALA A 60 -6.95 -1.04 0.14
C ALA A 60 -8.01 -1.72 1.00
N PHE A 61 -7.60 -2.72 1.77
CA PHE A 61 -8.35 -3.15 2.94
C PHE A 61 -7.86 -2.34 4.14
N ILE A 62 -8.76 -1.63 4.82
CA ILE A 62 -8.39 -0.70 5.89
C ILE A 62 -8.84 -1.29 7.24
N GLY A 63 -7.86 -1.61 8.08
CA GLY A 63 -8.09 -1.77 9.51
C GLY A 63 -8.38 -0.41 10.13
N PHE A 64 -9.54 -0.29 10.79
CA PHE A 64 -9.89 0.90 11.58
C PHE A 64 -9.54 0.74 13.06
N GLU A 65 -9.19 -0.48 13.49
CA GLU A 65 -8.88 -0.90 14.87
C GLU A 65 -10.02 -0.64 15.88
N SER A 66 -10.40 0.62 16.11
CA SER A 66 -11.59 1.05 16.84
C SER A 66 -12.08 2.40 16.31
N ILE A 67 -13.39 2.56 16.16
CA ILE A 67 -14.04 3.87 15.89
C ILE A 67 -14.51 4.56 17.19
N ASN A 68 -14.33 3.91 18.33
CA ASN A 68 -14.63 4.43 19.66
C ASN A 68 -13.32 4.84 20.35
N LYS A 69 -13.39 5.92 21.12
CA LYS A 69 -12.29 6.41 21.97
C LYS A 69 -12.20 5.64 23.28
#